data_AF-A0A0M5MM66-F1
#
_entry.id   AF-A0A0M5MM66-F1
#
_cell.length_a   1.000
_cell.length_b   1.000
_cell.length_c   1.000
_cell.angle_alpha   90.00
_cell.angle_beta   90.00
_cell.angle_gamma   90.00
#
_symmetry.space_group_name_H-M   'P 1'
#
loop_
_entity.id
_entity.type
_entity.pdbx_description
1 polymer ?
#
loop_
_entity_poly.entity_id
_entity_poly.type
_entity_poly.pdbx_seq_one_letter_code
_entity_poly.pdbx_strand_id
1 'polypeptide(L)'
;MQISDRSLAIRSSTLSTLIAELGTECSKVQALINQLQLPSLTTNQQAEILGELLAATVHLHTHCDADFQSLIAQEMENLPDEE
;
A
#
# COMPACT_ATOMS: atom_id res chain seq x y z
N MET A 1 -9.34 4.87 7.61
CA MET A 1 -8.34 5.15 8.67
C MET A 1 -7.62 6.42 8.27
N GLN A 2 -7.44 7.35 9.20
CA GLN A 2 -6.59 8.52 8.98
C GLN A 2 -5.15 8.02 9.09
N ILE A 3 -4.44 7.89 7.96
CA ILE A 3 -2.99 7.75 7.99
C ILE A 3 -2.52 9.06 8.62
N SER A 4 -2.19 9.02 9.90
CA SER A 4 -1.67 10.18 10.59
C SER A 4 -0.41 10.61 9.84
N ASP A 5 -0.26 11.91 9.61
CA ASP A 5 0.91 12.58 9.02
C ASP A 5 2.15 12.48 9.95
N ARG A 6 2.27 11.37 10.67
CA ARG A 6 3.44 11.05 11.48
C ARG A 6 4.56 10.74 10.50
N SER A 7 5.52 11.66 10.45
CA SER A 7 6.81 11.45 9.82
C SER A 7 7.31 10.05 10.16
N LEU A 8 7.46 9.21 9.15
CA LEU A 8 8.14 7.93 9.29
C LEU A 8 9.57 8.23 9.73
N ALA A 9 10.09 7.49 10.71
CA ALA A 9 11.48 7.62 11.15
C ALA A 9 12.42 6.91 10.13
N ILE A 10 12.35 7.34 8.87
CA ILE A 10 13.06 6.78 7.72
C ILE A 10 14.00 7.85 7.20
N ARG A 11 15.27 7.48 7.04
CA ARG A 11 16.34 8.39 6.60
C ARG A 11 16.21 8.73 5.12
N SER A 12 15.86 7.75 4.29
CA SER A 12 15.65 7.95 2.86
C SER A 12 14.31 8.65 2.58
N SER A 13 14.37 9.88 2.07
CA SER A 13 13.17 10.63 1.66
C SER A 13 12.42 9.93 0.52
N THR A 14 13.13 9.30 -0.41
CA THR A 14 12.53 8.47 -1.46
C THR A 14 11.75 7.31 -0.87
N LEU A 15 12.35 6.54 0.06
CA LEU A 15 11.67 5.42 0.70
C LEU A 15 10.46 5.89 1.51
N SER A 16 10.59 7.01 2.23
CA SER A 16 9.47 7.61 2.97
C SER A 16 8.28 7.93 2.06
N THR A 17 8.54 8.52 0.88
CA THR A 17 7.49 8.80 -0.11
C THR A 17 6.86 7.51 -0.63
N LEU A 18 7.68 6.53 -1.02
CA LEU A 18 7.17 5.25 -1.55
C LEU A 18 6.34 4.47 -0.52
N ILE A 19 6.67 4.55 0.77
CA ILE A 19 5.86 3.94 1.84
C ILE A 19 4.54 4.70 2.05
N ALA A 20 4.55 6.03 1.93
CA ALA A 20 3.30 6.81 1.99
C ALA A 20 2.36 6.47 0.82
N GLU A 21 2.91 6.32 -0.39
CA GLU A 21 2.18 5.85 -1.57
C GLU A 21 1.66 4.42 -1.39
N LEU A 22 2.50 3.51 -0.89
CA LEU A 22 2.09 2.14 -0.55
C LEU A 22 0.93 2.13 0.46
N GLY A 23 0.97 2.99 1.49
CA GLY A 23 -0.10 3.14 2.46
C GLY A 23 -1.41 3.59 1.83
N THR A 24 -1.35 4.49 0.85
CA THR A 24 -2.50 4.97 0.09
C THR A 24 -3.12 3.84 -0.74
N GLU A 25 -2.31 3.09 -1.50
CA GLU A 25 -2.78 1.98 -2.31
C GLU A 25 -3.31 0.80 -1.46
N CYS A 26 -2.67 0.48 -0.33
CA CYS A 26 -3.18 -0.49 0.63
C CYS A 26 -4.54 -0.09 1.19
N SER A 27 -4.73 1.20 1.50
CA SER A 27 -6.02 1.72 1.98
C SER A 27 -7.11 1.60 0.91
N LYS A 28 -6.78 1.81 -0.36
CA LYS A 28 -7.69 1.61 -1.49
C LYS A 28 -8.10 0.13 -1.61
N VAL A 29 -7.15 -0.79 -1.56
CA VAL A 29 -7.43 -2.24 -1.57
C VAL A 29 -8.36 -2.63 -0.41
N GLN A 30 -8.08 -2.15 0.79
CA GLN A 30 -8.94 -2.42 1.94
C GLN A 30 -10.36 -1.88 1.74
N ALA A 31 -10.50 -0.67 1.18
CA ALA A 31 -11.80 -0.09 0.88
C ALA A 31 -12.59 -0.93 -0.13
N LEU A 32 -11.94 -1.43 -1.19
CA LEU A 32 -12.56 -2.30 -2.20
C LEU A 32 -13.00 -3.65 -1.60
N ILE A 33 -12.16 -4.26 -0.76
CA ILE A 33 -12.52 -5.50 -0.06
C ILE A 33 -13.73 -5.27 0.86
N ASN A 34 -13.78 -4.15 1.57
CA ASN A 34 -14.93 -3.81 2.41
C ASN A 34 -16.20 -3.57 1.58
N GLN A 35 -16.07 -2.95 0.39
CA GLN A 35 -17.21 -2.79 -0.52
C GLN A 35 -17.77 -4.13 -1.01
N LEU A 36 -16.90 -5.12 -1.28
CA LEU A 36 -17.34 -6.48 -1.64
C LEU A 36 -18.17 -7.18 -0.55
N GLN A 37 -18.04 -6.74 0.71
CA GLN A 37 -18.79 -7.30 1.83
C GLN A 37 -20.17 -6.66 2.01
N LEU A 38 -20.51 -5.60 1.26
CA LEU A 38 -21.81 -4.96 1.35
C LEU A 38 -22.93 -5.91 0.90
N PRO A 39 -24.06 -5.94 1.61
CA PRO A 39 -25.21 -6.72 1.16
C PRO A 39 -25.79 -6.10 -0.12
N SER A 40 -26.41 -6.95 -0.94
CA SER A 40 -27.22 -6.53 -2.09
C SER A 40 -26.47 -5.77 -3.19
N LEU A 41 -25.18 -6.04 -3.40
CA LEU A 41 -24.48 -5.59 -4.61
C LEU A 41 -25.16 -6.14 -5.86
N THR A 42 -25.40 -5.26 -6.83
CA THR A 42 -25.76 -5.68 -8.18
C THR A 42 -24.55 -6.34 -8.86
N THR A 43 -24.79 -7.18 -9.87
CA THR A 43 -23.71 -7.81 -10.65
C THR A 43 -22.78 -6.77 -11.30
N ASN A 44 -23.32 -5.61 -11.73
CA ASN A 44 -22.51 -4.55 -12.31
C ASN A 44 -21.58 -3.90 -11.27
N GLN A 45 -22.10 -3.59 -10.07
CA GLN A 45 -21.27 -3.07 -8.99
C GLN A 45 -20.20 -4.07 -8.55
N GLN A 46 -20.56 -5.36 -8.48
CA GLN A 46 -19.59 -6.42 -8.17
C GLN A 46 -18.48 -6.49 -9.22
N ALA A 47 -18.81 -6.42 -10.51
CA ALA A 47 -17.83 -6.44 -11.59
C ALA A 47 -16.91 -5.21 -11.57
N GLU A 48 -17.45 -4.03 -11.27
CA GLU A 48 -16.69 -2.78 -11.12
C GLU A 48 -15.69 -2.87 -9.97
N ILE A 49 -16.16 -3.27 -8.77
CA ILE A 49 -15.29 -3.42 -7.59
C ILE A 49 -14.19 -4.46 -7.84
N LEU A 50 -14.52 -5.59 -8.48
CA LEU A 50 -13.53 -6.62 -8.83
C LEU A 50 -12.52 -6.12 -9.86
N GLY A 51 -12.95 -5.34 -10.85
CA GLY A 51 -12.07 -4.73 -11.84
C GLY A 51 -11.09 -3.73 -11.20
N GLU A 52 -11.58 -2.89 -10.29
CA GLU A 52 -10.73 -1.97 -9.54
C GLU A 52 -9.77 -2.70 -8.60
N LEU A 53 -10.21 -3.77 -7.95
CA LEU A 53 -9.36 -4.58 -7.09
C LEU A 53 -8.26 -5.29 -7.89
N LEU A 54 -8.58 -5.79 -9.08
CA LEU A 54 -7.58 -6.34 -10.00
C LEU A 54 -6.54 -5.27 -10.38
N ALA A 55 -6.97 -4.07 -10.76
CA ALA A 55 -6.05 -3.00 -11.10
C ALA A 55 -5.16 -2.60 -9.90
N ALA A 56 -5.73 -2.49 -8.70
CA ALA A 56 -5.00 -2.15 -7.48
C ALA A 56 -3.99 -3.24 -7.09
N THR A 57 -4.33 -4.53 -7.24
CA THR A 57 -3.40 -5.63 -6.94
C THR A 57 -2.25 -5.72 -7.94
N VAL A 58 -2.50 -5.45 -9.23
CA VAL A 58 -1.43 -5.30 -10.24
C VAL A 58 -0.54 -4.11 -9.92
N HIS A 59 -1.13 -2.96 -9.55
CA HIS A 59 -0.37 -1.78 -9.15
C HIS A 59 0.52 -2.07 -7.95
N LEU A 60 -0.02 -2.70 -6.89
CA LEU A 60 0.76 -3.08 -5.71
C LEU A 60 1.91 -4.02 -6.04
N HIS A 61 1.70 -4.99 -6.94
CA HIS A 61 2.77 -5.89 -7.38
C HIS A 61 3.93 -5.11 -8.02
N THR A 62 3.63 -4.17 -8.90
CA THR A 62 4.63 -3.30 -9.55
C THR A 62 5.28 -2.33 -8.55
N HIS A 63 4.51 -1.76 -7.63
CA HIS A 63 5.01 -0.80 -6.64
C HIS A 63 5.91 -1.45 -5.57
N CYS A 64 5.65 -2.72 -5.24
CA CYS A 64 6.41 -3.49 -4.26
C CYS A 64 7.48 -4.39 -4.92
N ASP A 65 8.05 -3.94 -6.03
CA ASP A 65 9.04 -4.70 -6.79
C ASP A 65 10.43 -4.75 -6.11
N ALA A 66 11.43 -5.23 -6.83
CA ALA A 66 12.78 -5.41 -6.33
C ALA A 66 13.45 -4.10 -5.87
N ASP A 67 13.15 -2.97 -6.52
CA ASP A 67 13.76 -1.69 -6.19
C ASP A 67 13.21 -1.18 -4.85
N PHE A 68 11.88 -1.25 -4.66
CA PHE A 68 11.26 -0.89 -3.38
C PHE A 68 11.75 -1.78 -2.24
N GLN A 69 11.83 -3.10 -2.47
CA GLN A 69 12.33 -4.06 -1.48
C GLN A 69 13.79 -3.78 -1.10
N SER A 70 14.63 -3.42 -2.08
CA SER A 70 16.04 -3.09 -1.84
C SER A 70 16.19 -1.84 -0.99
N LEU A 71 15.36 -0.82 -1.20
CA LEU A 71 15.36 0.39 -0.37
C LEU A 71 14.98 0.08 1.09
N ILE A 72 13.98 -0.79 1.31
CA ILE A 72 13.64 -1.24 2.67
C ILE A 72 14.81 -1.97 3.32
N ALA A 73 15.44 -2.91 2.60
CA ALA A 73 16.59 -3.65 3.12
C ALA A 73 17.75 -2.72 3.49
N GLN A 74 18.06 -1.74 2.63
CA GLN A 74 19.07 -0.73 2.91
C GLN A 74 18.73 0.11 4.14
N GLU A 75 17.48 0.53 4.29
CA GLU A 75 17.07 1.28 5.48
C GLU A 75 17.23 0.45 6.76
N MET A 76 16.89 -0.85 6.71
CA MET A 76 17.09 -1.79 7.82
C MET A 76 18.57 -1.95 8.21
N GLU A 77 19.46 -2.08 7.23
CA GLU A 77 20.91 -2.18 7.47
C GLU A 77 21.52 -0.92 8.10
N ASN A 78 20.85 0.24 7.96
CA ASN A 78 21.29 1.51 8.52
C ASN A 78 20.64 1.85 9.87
N LEU A 79 19.89 0.91 10.46
CA LEU A 79 19.41 1.04 11.83
C LEU A 79 20.62 0.95 12.79
N PRO A 80 20.64 1.78 13.84
CA PRO A 80 21.68 1.66 14.87
C PRO A 80 21.55 0.30 15.56
N ASP A 81 22.69 -0.31 15.91
CA ASP A 81 22.70 -1.48 16.79
C ASP A 81 22.03 -1.11 18.13
N GLU A 82 21.27 -2.03 18.70
CA GLU A 82 20.75 -1.89 20.06
C GLU A 82 21.95 -1.89 21.03
N GLU A 83 22.14 -0.81 21.80
CA GLU A 83 23.15 -0.71 22.87
C GLU A 83 22.93 -1.73 24.01
#